data_AF-A0A3C0ECT8-F1
#
_entry.id   AF-A0A3C0ECT8-F1
#
_cell.length_a   1.000
_cell.length_b   1.000
_cell.length_c   1.000
_cell.angle_alpha   90.00
_cell.angle_beta   90.00
_cell.angle_gamma   90.00
#
_symmetry.space_group_name_H-M   'P 1'
#
loop_
_entity.id
_entity.type
_entity.pdbx_description
1 polymer ?
#
loop_
_entity_poly.entity_id
_entity_poly.type
_entity_poly.pdbx_seq_one_letter_code
_entity_poly.pdbx_strand_id
1 'polypeptide(L)' 'SAGVKFNDVDLLGLPVRLVVSPRNLKAGAVELKQRLDESSSMVPTNDVVATLRALPDVT' A
#
# COMPACT_ATOMS: atom_id res chain seq x y z
N SER A 1 6.78 -11.53 11.52
CA SER A 1 7.49 -10.25 11.31
C SER A 1 6.78 -9.43 10.22
N ALA A 2 7.18 -8.18 9.96
CA ALA A 2 6.61 -7.40 8.85
C ALA A 2 6.77 -8.13 7.49
N GLY A 3 7.92 -8.78 7.28
CA GLY A 3 8.18 -9.58 6.08
C GLY A 3 7.24 -10.78 5.88
N VAL A 4 6.88 -11.50 6.96
CA VAL A 4 5.90 -12.61 6.86
C VAL A 4 4.52 -12.09 6.45
N LYS A 5 4.09 -10.96 7.02
CA LYS A 5 2.79 -10.34 6.65
C LYS A 5 2.77 -9.85 5.20
N PHE A 6 3.89 -9.34 4.69
CA PHE A 6 4.00 -8.94 3.29
C PHE A 6 3.88 -10.15 2.37
N ASN A 7 4.54 -11.25 2.72
CA ASN A 7 4.44 -12.50 1.98
C ASN A 7 3.01 -13.07 2.00
N ASP A 8 2.34 -13.06 3.16
CA ASP A 8 0.96 -13.54 3.28
C ASP A 8 -0.01 -12.72 2.40
N VAL A 9 0.12 -11.39 2.42
CA VAL A 9 -0.70 -10.47 1.61
C VAL A 9 -0.48 -10.70 0.11
N ASP A 10 0.78 -10.92 -0.29
CA ASP A 10 1.14 -11.17 -1.69
C ASP A 10 0.61 -12.55 -2.15
N LEU A 11 0.66 -13.58 -1.29
CA LEU A 11 0.10 -14.91 -1.55
C LEU A 11 -1.43 -14.93 -1.62
N LEU A 12 -2.10 -14.16 -0.76
CA LEU A 12 -3.55 -14.02 -0.77
C LEU A 12 -4.06 -13.23 -1.98
N GLY A 13 -3.17 -12.57 -2.73
CA GLY A 13 -3.53 -11.86 -3.95
C GLY A 13 -4.37 -10.61 -3.71
N LEU A 14 -4.19 -9.95 -2.56
CA LEU A 14 -4.90 -8.71 -2.25
C LEU A 14 -4.57 -7.64 -3.30
N PRO A 15 -5.56 -6.87 -3.79
CA PRO A 15 -5.36 -5.95 -4.90
C PRO A 15 -4.44 -4.77 -4.54
N VAL A 16 -4.44 -4.37 -3.26
CA VAL A 16 -3.66 -3.24 -2.75
C VAL A 16 -3.10 -3.58 -1.37
N ARG A 17 -1.85 -3.16 -1.13
CA ARG A 17 -1.17 -3.21 0.16
C ARG A 17 -0.83 -1.82 0.63
N LEU A 18 -1.17 -1.52 1.89
CA LEU A 18 -0.79 -0.29 2.59
C LEU A 18 0.13 -0.62 3.76
N VAL A 19 1.28 0.03 3.85
CA VAL A 19 2.19 -0.08 4.99
C VAL A 19 2.13 1.21 5.80
N VAL A 20 1.58 1.08 7.01
CA VAL A 20 1.48 2.15 7.99
C VAL A 20 2.50 1.88 9.10
N SER A 21 3.42 2.83 9.30
CA SER A 21 4.46 2.73 10.32
C SER A 21 4.68 4.07 11.01
N PRO A 22 5.18 4.10 12.26
CA PRO A 22 5.52 5.36 12.93
C PRO A 22 6.50 6.22 12.14
N ARG A 23 7.40 5.60 11.36
CA ARG A 23 8.35 6.31 10.48
C ARG A 23 7.63 7.02 9.34
N ASN A 24 6.74 6.31 8.63
CA ASN A 24 6.03 6.85 7.47
C ASN A 24 5.03 7.93 7.91
N LEU A 25 4.33 7.70 9.03
CA LEU A 25 3.40 8.67 9.61
C LEU A 25 4.07 9.96 10.07
N LYS A 26 5.30 9.89 10.62
CA LYS A 26 6.10 11.10 10.92
C LYS A 26 6.44 11.91 9.68
N ALA A 27 6.52 11.27 8.51
CA ALA A 27 6.70 11.94 7.22
C ALA A 27 5.36 12.33 6.56
N GLY A 28 4.23 12.16 7.25
CA GLY A 28 2.90 12.50 6.71
C GLY A 28 2.44 11.61 5.56
N ALA A 29 2.96 10.38 5.45
CA ALA A 29 2.69 9.51 4.32
C ALA A 29 2.49 8.03 4.74
N VAL A 30 1.90 7.25 3.84
CA VAL A 30 1.83 5.79 3.89
C VAL A 30 2.50 5.23 2.65
N GLU A 31 2.97 4.00 2.72
CA GLU A 31 3.50 3.31 1.55
C GLU A 31 2.37 2.46 0.94
N LEU A 32 2.14 2.61 -0.36
CA LEU A 32 1.10 1.94 -1.14
C LEU A 32 1.76 1.10 -2.23
N LYS A 33 1.26 -0.12 -2.43
CA LYS A 33 1.65 -0.99 -3.56
C LYS A 33 0.40 -1.68 -4.12
N GLN A 34 0.15 -1.60 -5.42
CA GLN A 34 -0.85 -2.46 -6.07
C GLN A 34 -0.25 -3.83 -6.37
N ARG A 35 -1.11 -4.84 -6.51
CA ARG A 35 -0.70 -6.22 -6.76
C ARG A 35 0.24 -6.38 -7.95
N LEU A 36 -0.02 -5.63 -9.03
CA LEU A 36 0.74 -5.70 -10.28
C LEU A 36 1.94 -4.75 -10.32
N ASP A 37 2.09 -3.87 -9.33
CA ASP A 37 3.21 -2.95 -9.29
C ASP A 37 4.50 -3.68 -8.89
N GLU A 38 5.62 -3.36 -9.53
CA GLU A 38 6.92 -3.92 -9.15
C GLU A 38 7.43 -3.30 -7.82
N SER A 39 7.13 -2.03 -7.60
CA SER A 39 7.58 -1.25 -6.44
C SER A 39 6.44 -0.54 -5.72
N SER A 40 6.67 -0.15 -4.47
CA SER A 40 5.75 0.70 -3.71
C SER A 40 6.01 2.19 -3.93
N SER A 41 5.00 3.00 -3.66
CA SER A 41 5.06 4.47 -3.68
C SER A 41 4.63 5.07 -2.34
N MET A 42 5.13 6.26 -2.02
CA MET A 42 4.69 7.00 -0.83
C MET A 42 3.52 7.91 -1.20
N VAL A 43 2.42 7.78 -0.46
CA VAL A 43 1.19 8.56 -0.65
C VAL A 43 0.95 9.40 0.60
N PRO A 44 0.72 10.72 0.49
CA PRO A 44 0.36 11.55 1.63
C PRO A 44 -0.88 11.00 2.34
N THR A 45 -0.89 11.02 3.68
CA THR A 45 -1.98 10.42 4.47
C THR A 45 -3.36 10.98 4.12
N ASN A 46 -3.42 12.25 3.71
CA ASN A 46 -4.67 12.93 3.36
C ASN A 46 -5.20 12.53 1.98
N ASP A 47 -4.35 11.98 1.11
CA ASP A 47 -4.69 11.65 -0.27
C ASP A 47 -5.02 10.16 -0.46
N VAL A 48 -4.71 9.31 0.53
CA VAL A 48 -4.84 7.85 0.44
C VAL A 48 -6.20 7.40 -0.08
N VAL A 49 -7.30 7.93 0.46
CA VAL A 49 -8.66 7.55 0.05
C VAL A 49 -8.93 7.95 -1.41
N ALA A 50 -8.48 9.13 -1.81
CA ALA A 50 -8.63 9.61 -3.19
C ALA A 50 -7.81 8.74 -4.15
N THR A 51 -6.56 8.44 -3.80
CA THR A 51 -5.69 7.54 -4.55
C THR A 51 -6.33 6.17 -4.73
N LEU A 52 -6.84 5.55 -3.66
CA LEU A 52 -7.47 4.24 -3.72
C LEU A 52 -8.71 4.20 -4.64
N ARG A 53 -9.52 5.26 -4.66
CA ARG A 53 -10.70 5.37 -5.54
C ARG A 53 -10.34 5.58 -7.00
N ALA A 54 -9.16 6.11 -7.28
CA ALA A 54 -8.68 6.35 -8.64
C ALA A 54 -7.91 5.14 -9.22
N LEU A 55 -7.66 4.10 -8.42
CA LEU A 55 -7.03 2.88 -8.93
C LEU A 55 -7.98 2.20 -9.92
N PRO A 56 -7.44 1.64 -11.02
CA PRO A 56 -8.24 0.85 -11.94
C PRO A 56 -8.77 -0.39 -11.22
N ASP A 57 -9.97 -0.83 -11.59
CA ASP A 57 -10.48 -2.13 -11.15
C ASP A 57 -9.54 -3.22 -11.68
N VAL A 58 -8.84 -3.88 -10.77
CA VAL A 58 -8.01 -5.04 -11.08
C VAL A 58 -8.96 -6.24 -11.15
N THR A 59 -9.31 -6.66 -12.37
CA THR A 59 -10.04 -7.93 -12.63
C THR A 59 -9.11 -9.12 -12.42
#